data_AF-A0A9W9DJ67-F1
#
_entry.id   AF-A0A9W9DJ67-F1
#
_cell.length_a   1.000
_cell.length_b   1.000
_cell.length_c   1.000
_cell.angle_alpha   90.00
_cell.angle_beta   90.00
_cell.angle_gamma   90.00
#
_symmetry.space_group_name_H-M   'P 1'
#
loop_
_entity.id
_entity.type
_entity.pdbx_description
1 polymer ?
#
loop_
_entity_poly.entity_id
_entity_poly.type
_entity_poly.pdbx_seq_one_letter_code
_entity_poly.pdbx_strand_id
1 'polypeptide(L)'
;TIMWFNSTNVIPLGNGRLGAQMLGQIPEEVIILNEDRIWSGSLNDPNNRNCSTALPAFRETTSITHRQLQMQNVWRHLSVNKCIKVCTSVALCDNTIGFLAAGNLSITTSHSGVISNYNHSLDLATAISTTTYVYEGVQYTRTAFASHPDNAIVIRMSANTTESIAFDASFETPMSAPVRSIGCSHGI
;
A
#
# COMPACT_ATOMS: atom_id res chain seq x y z
N THR A 1 -2.72 4.59 -8.87
CA THR A 1 -2.43 4.24 -7.46
C THR A 1 -2.75 2.78 -7.26
N ILE A 2 -1.77 1.97 -6.84
CA ILE A 2 -1.97 0.54 -6.57
C ILE A 2 -2.40 0.43 -5.11
N MET A 3 -3.60 -0.09 -4.85
CA MET A 3 -4.05 -0.46 -3.51
C MET A 3 -3.92 -1.97 -3.37
N TRP A 4 -3.23 -2.45 -2.33
CA TRP A 4 -3.14 -3.88 -2.04
C TRP A 4 -4.24 -4.29 -1.07
N PHE A 5 -5.02 -5.32 -1.40
CA PHE A 5 -6.08 -5.87 -0.55
C PHE A 5 -6.06 -7.40 -0.61
N ASN A 6 -6.40 -8.05 0.50
CA ASN A 6 -6.45 -9.51 0.65
C ASN A 6 -7.81 -9.98 1.22
N SER A 7 -8.90 -9.28 0.88
CA SER A 7 -10.25 -9.59 1.35
C SER A 7 -11.28 -9.34 0.24
N THR A 8 -12.29 -10.20 0.16
CA THR A 8 -13.36 -10.14 -0.84
C THR A 8 -14.46 -9.13 -0.50
N ASN A 9 -14.51 -8.62 0.74
CA ASN A 9 -15.59 -7.75 1.23
C ASN A 9 -15.08 -6.39 1.70
N VAL A 10 -14.13 -5.81 0.97
CA VAL A 10 -13.57 -4.48 1.26
C VAL A 10 -14.00 -3.49 0.19
N ILE A 11 -14.38 -2.29 0.60
CA ILE A 11 -14.63 -1.17 -0.32
C ILE A 11 -13.41 -0.25 -0.35
N PRO A 12 -12.71 -0.15 -1.50
CA PRO A 12 -11.61 0.78 -1.67
C PRO A 12 -12.13 2.19 -2.01
N LEU A 13 -11.58 3.19 -1.34
CA LEU A 13 -11.77 4.61 -1.62
C LEU A 13 -10.42 5.26 -1.87
N GLY A 14 -10.35 6.25 -2.75
CA GLY A 14 -9.11 7.01 -2.94
C GLY A 14 -9.28 8.27 -3.76
N ASN A 15 -8.40 9.25 -3.50
CA ASN A 15 -8.38 10.54 -4.18
C ASN A 15 -7.13 10.70 -5.08
N GLY A 16 -6.52 9.59 -5.49
CA GLY A 16 -5.25 9.56 -6.22
C GLY A 16 -4.02 9.51 -5.31
N ARG A 17 -4.07 10.18 -4.15
CA ARG A 17 -2.98 10.22 -3.16
C ARG A 17 -3.29 9.39 -1.92
N LEU A 18 -4.36 9.72 -1.21
CA LEU A 18 -4.87 9.02 -0.04
C LEU A 18 -5.76 7.85 -0.49
N GLY A 19 -5.64 6.73 0.22
CA GLY A 19 -6.47 5.54 0.05
C GLY A 19 -7.01 5.05 1.38
N ALA A 20 -8.24 4.53 1.37
CA ALA A 20 -8.89 3.88 2.51
C ALA A 20 -9.55 2.59 2.07
N GLN A 21 -9.46 1.56 2.91
CA GLN A 21 -10.16 0.31 2.74
C GLN A 21 -11.20 0.18 3.85
N MET A 22 -12.47 0.28 3.47
CA MET A 22 -13.60 0.16 4.39
C MET A 22 -13.99 -1.32 4.49
N LEU A 23 -14.06 -1.88 5.70
CA LEU A 23 -14.49 -3.25 5.97
C LEU A 23 -15.99 -3.34 6.25
N GLY A 24 -16.61 -2.24 6.70
CA GLY A 24 -18.03 -2.17 7.05
C GLY A 24 -18.43 -2.88 8.35
N GLN A 25 -17.49 -3.25 9.20
CA GLN A 25 -17.71 -4.03 10.42
C GLN A 25 -18.38 -3.23 11.55
N ILE A 26 -19.05 -3.99 12.44
CA ILE A 26 -19.70 -3.56 13.68
C ILE A 26 -19.38 -4.61 14.76
N PRO A 27 -19.09 -4.23 16.02
CA PRO A 27 -19.03 -2.86 16.54
C PRO A 27 -17.72 -2.13 16.22
N GLU A 28 -16.68 -2.86 15.86
CA GLU A 28 -15.37 -2.34 15.53
C GLU A 28 -15.17 -2.34 14.02
N GLU A 29 -14.88 -1.18 13.45
CA GLU A 29 -14.45 -1.04 12.07
C GLU A 29 -12.96 -0.71 12.04
N VAL A 30 -12.20 -1.45 11.23
CA VAL A 30 -10.80 -1.15 10.97
C VAL A 30 -10.65 -0.64 9.54
N ILE A 31 -10.24 0.61 9.39
CA ILE A 31 -10.03 1.24 8.09
C ILE A 31 -8.54 1.23 7.80
N ILE A 32 -8.11 0.46 6.79
CA ILE A 32 -6.70 0.42 6.39
C ILE A 32 -6.41 1.65 5.52
N LEU A 33 -5.48 2.48 5.98
CA LEU A 33 -5.11 3.73 5.34
C LEU A 33 -3.82 3.58 4.54
N ASN A 34 -3.79 4.25 3.39
CA ASN A 34 -2.66 4.29 2.47
C ASN A 34 -2.40 5.74 2.03
N GLU A 35 -1.14 6.05 1.77
CA GLU A 35 -0.74 7.29 1.09
C GLU A 35 0.36 6.97 0.08
N ASP A 36 0.24 7.51 -1.13
CA ASP A 36 1.00 7.10 -2.32
C ASP A 36 2.53 7.27 -2.23
N ARG A 37 3.04 8.06 -1.28
CA ARG A 37 4.47 8.35 -1.08
C ARG A 37 5.07 7.60 0.10
N ILE A 38 4.30 6.77 0.79
CA ILE A 38 4.83 5.94 1.87
C ILE A 38 5.46 4.68 1.28
N TRP A 39 6.77 4.74 1.11
CA TRP A 39 7.61 3.65 0.64
C TRP A 39 8.76 3.38 1.61
N SER A 40 9.20 2.13 1.69
CA SER A 40 10.41 1.78 2.42
C SER A 40 11.67 2.26 1.69
N GLY A 41 12.78 2.30 2.41
CA GLY A 41 14.09 2.63 1.84
C GLY A 41 14.38 4.13 1.77
N SER A 42 15.35 4.47 0.92
CA SER A 42 15.87 5.82 0.74
C SER A 42 16.23 6.07 -0.72
N LEU A 43 16.62 7.31 -1.03
CA LEU A 43 17.28 7.62 -2.31
C LEU A 43 18.50 6.71 -2.49
N ASN A 44 18.43 5.79 -3.45
CA ASN A 44 19.50 4.86 -3.80
C ASN A 44 19.82 5.00 -5.29
N ASP A 45 21.11 4.95 -5.67
CA ASP A 45 21.55 4.78 -7.05
C ASP A 45 21.52 3.28 -7.38
N PRO A 46 20.53 2.78 -8.15
CA PRO A 46 20.43 1.37 -8.43
C PRO A 46 21.47 0.90 -9.46
N ASN A 47 22.25 1.83 -10.05
CA ASN A 47 23.14 1.51 -11.14
C ASN A 47 24.41 0.81 -10.65
N ASN A 48 24.67 -0.35 -11.24
CA ASN A 48 25.97 -0.97 -11.10
C ASN A 48 26.96 -0.37 -12.11
N ARG A 49 27.85 0.51 -11.64
CA ARG A 49 28.83 1.18 -12.51
C ARG A 49 29.82 0.21 -13.17
N ASN A 50 30.03 -0.97 -12.59
CA ASN A 50 30.92 -1.99 -13.15
C ASN A 50 30.31 -2.71 -14.37
N CYS A 51 29.00 -2.59 -14.62
CA CYS A 51 28.35 -3.26 -15.74
C CYS A 51 28.79 -2.79 -17.13
N SER A 52 29.19 -1.53 -17.24
CA SER A 52 29.63 -0.95 -18.52
C SER A 52 30.79 -1.76 -19.14
N THR A 53 31.69 -2.28 -18.30
CA THR A 53 32.85 -3.08 -18.71
C THR A 53 32.50 -4.48 -19.22
N ALA A 54 31.32 -5.00 -18.87
CA ALA A 54 30.83 -6.30 -19.31
C ALA A 54 30.13 -6.25 -20.69
N LEU A 55 29.69 -5.07 -21.13
CA LEU A 55 28.89 -4.90 -22.36
C LEU A 55 29.57 -5.41 -23.64
N PRO A 56 30.88 -5.20 -23.89
CA PRO A 56 31.53 -5.72 -25.09
C PRO A 56 31.52 -7.25 -25.17
N ALA A 57 31.81 -7.93 -24.05
CA ALA A 57 31.79 -9.39 -23.97
C ALA A 57 30.39 -9.97 -24.19
N PHE A 58 29.35 -9.32 -23.63
CA PHE A 58 27.96 -9.69 -23.91
C PHE A 58 27.61 -9.56 -25.40
N ARG A 59 27.98 -8.44 -26.04
CA ARG A 59 27.71 -8.21 -27.47
C ARG A 59 28.41 -9.24 -28.36
N GLU A 60 29.66 -9.60 -28.05
CA GLU A 60 30.42 -10.61 -28.77
C GLU A 60 29.71 -11.97 -28.72
N THR A 61 29.27 -12.42 -27.54
CA THR A 61 28.54 -13.71 -27.41
C THR A 61 27.22 -13.77 -28.19
N THR A 62 26.55 -12.63 -28.41
CA THR A 62 25.31 -12.57 -29.20
C THR A 62 25.52 -12.46 -30.71
N SER A 63 26.69 -11.99 -31.15
CA SER A 63 27.04 -11.79 -32.56
C SER A 63 27.51 -13.07 -33.28
N ILE A 64 27.88 -14.11 -32.52
CA ILE A 64 28.29 -15.40 -33.08
C ILE A 64 27.02 -16.18 -33.46
N THR A 65 26.73 -16.21 -34.76
CA THR A 65 25.62 -16.92 -35.38
C THR A 65 25.54 -18.38 -34.88
N HIS A 66 24.39 -18.75 -34.31
CA HIS A 66 23.94 -20.09 -33.89
C HIS A 66 24.58 -20.74 -32.64
N ARG A 67 23.83 -20.71 -31.52
CA ARG A 67 23.00 -21.86 -31.08
C ARG A 67 22.18 -21.47 -29.86
N GLN A 68 20.87 -21.66 -29.93
CA GLN A 68 19.92 -21.62 -28.80
C GLN A 68 20.37 -22.44 -27.57
N LEU A 69 21.23 -23.45 -27.76
CA LEU A 69 21.81 -24.27 -26.69
C LEU A 69 23.00 -23.60 -25.97
N GLN A 70 23.63 -22.58 -26.55
CA GLN A 70 24.65 -21.80 -25.86
C GLN A 70 24.06 -20.72 -24.97
N MET A 71 22.82 -20.26 -25.16
CA MET A 71 22.24 -19.25 -24.25
C MET A 71 22.11 -19.77 -22.82
N GLN A 72 21.79 -21.06 -22.62
CA GLN A 72 21.78 -21.68 -21.28
C GLN A 72 23.19 -21.81 -20.70
N ASN A 73 24.19 -22.16 -21.52
CA ASN A 73 25.59 -22.25 -21.10
C ASN A 73 26.27 -20.89 -20.95
N VAL A 74 25.82 -19.86 -21.66
CA VAL A 74 26.25 -18.45 -21.55
C VAL A 74 25.60 -17.84 -20.33
N TRP A 75 24.31 -18.08 -20.07
CA TRP A 75 23.70 -17.76 -18.78
C TRP A 75 24.47 -18.46 -17.66
N ARG A 76 24.78 -19.76 -17.77
CA ARG A 76 25.57 -20.51 -16.78
C ARG A 76 27.01 -19.98 -16.66
N HIS A 77 27.70 -19.68 -17.76
CA HIS A 77 29.06 -19.14 -17.73
C HIS A 77 29.10 -17.70 -17.23
N LEU A 78 28.08 -16.89 -17.50
CA LEU A 78 27.97 -15.53 -16.99
C LEU A 78 27.50 -15.52 -15.54
N SER A 79 26.68 -16.48 -15.10
CA SER A 79 26.23 -16.65 -13.70
C SER A 79 27.29 -17.28 -12.81
N VAL A 80 28.20 -18.07 -13.40
CA VAL A 80 29.33 -18.69 -12.69
C VAL A 80 30.59 -17.81 -12.75
N ASN A 81 30.84 -17.09 -13.84
CA ASN A 81 31.96 -16.14 -13.93
C ASN A 81 31.57 -14.75 -13.45
N LYS A 82 32.59 -13.99 -13.06
CA LYS A 82 32.52 -12.63 -12.52
C LYS A 82 31.47 -11.72 -13.15
N CYS A 83 31.07 -11.81 -14.42
CA CYS A 83 30.17 -10.83 -15.06
C CYS A 83 28.77 -10.69 -14.42
N ILE A 84 28.03 -11.77 -14.11
CA ILE A 84 26.79 -11.63 -13.32
C ILE A 84 27.15 -11.22 -11.90
N LYS A 85 28.17 -11.81 -11.26
CA LYS A 85 28.65 -11.28 -9.97
C LYS A 85 29.15 -9.83 -9.99
N VAL A 86 29.45 -9.23 -11.14
CA VAL A 86 29.97 -7.87 -11.27
C VAL A 86 28.82 -6.93 -11.61
N CYS A 87 27.74 -7.43 -12.25
CA CYS A 87 26.52 -6.70 -12.56
C CYS A 87 25.38 -6.87 -11.55
N THR A 88 25.30 -8.02 -10.90
CA THR A 88 24.25 -8.44 -9.95
C THR A 88 24.78 -8.58 -8.52
N SER A 89 26.03 -8.18 -8.23
CA SER A 89 26.51 -8.05 -6.83
C SER A 89 26.01 -6.81 -6.13
N VAL A 90 25.36 -5.88 -6.84
CA VAL A 90 24.45 -4.97 -6.15
C VAL A 90 23.34 -5.87 -5.65
N ALA A 91 23.28 -6.05 -4.33
CA ALA A 91 22.29 -6.87 -3.68
C ALA A 91 20.93 -6.53 -4.30
N LEU A 92 20.40 -7.47 -5.10
CA LEU A 92 19.04 -7.36 -5.66
C LEU A 92 18.00 -7.21 -4.53
N CYS A 93 18.40 -7.51 -3.30
CA CYS A 93 17.62 -7.38 -2.08
C CYS A 93 17.64 -5.96 -1.45
N ASP A 94 18.71 -5.17 -1.61
CA ASP A 94 18.87 -3.88 -0.87
C ASP A 94 18.33 -2.67 -1.64
N ASN A 95 17.96 -2.85 -2.91
CA ASN A 95 17.49 -1.77 -3.79
C ASN A 95 16.00 -1.83 -4.12
N THR A 96 15.29 -2.88 -3.69
CA THR A 96 13.83 -2.96 -3.87
C THR A 96 13.13 -2.23 -2.75
N ILE A 97 12.56 -1.07 -3.07
CA ILE A 97 11.64 -0.36 -2.18
C ILE A 97 10.25 -1.00 -2.24
N GLY A 98 9.59 -1.11 -1.10
CA GLY A 98 8.23 -1.64 -0.97
C GLY A 98 7.25 -0.55 -0.58
N PHE A 99 6.04 -0.62 -1.11
CA PHE A 99 4.95 0.23 -0.66
C PHE A 99 4.54 -0.15 0.77
N LEU A 100 4.32 0.84 1.64
CA LEU A 100 3.92 0.62 3.03
C LEU A 100 2.53 1.21 3.29
N ALA A 101 1.75 0.51 4.11
CA ALA A 101 0.49 1.06 4.61
C ALA A 101 0.78 2.23 5.57
N ALA A 102 -0.07 3.26 5.53
CA ALA A 102 0.03 4.39 6.46
C ALA A 102 -0.29 3.94 7.90
N GLY A 103 -1.23 3.02 8.05
CA GLY A 103 -1.70 2.51 9.33
C GLY A 103 -3.17 2.14 9.27
N ASN A 104 -3.75 1.89 10.44
CA ASN A 104 -5.14 1.54 10.63
C ASN A 104 -5.84 2.63 11.47
N LEU A 105 -7.01 3.07 11.00
CA LEU A 105 -7.94 3.86 11.79
C LEU A 105 -9.04 2.93 12.31
N SER A 106 -9.10 2.72 13.62
CA SER A 106 -10.17 1.95 14.26
C SER A 106 -11.29 2.89 14.72
N ILE A 107 -12.53 2.52 14.44
CA ILE A 107 -13.74 3.18 14.95
C ILE A 107 -14.56 2.13 15.70
N THR A 108 -14.72 2.32 17.00
CA THR A 108 -15.38 1.35 17.89
C THR A 108 -16.63 1.96 18.49
N THR A 109 -17.77 1.29 18.35
CA THR A 109 -19.02 1.65 19.02
C THR A 109 -19.32 0.69 20.17
N SER A 110 -20.32 1.02 20.99
CA SER A 110 -20.84 0.12 22.03
C SER A 110 -21.85 -0.91 21.50
N HIS A 111 -22.00 -1.06 20.17
CA HIS A 111 -23.08 -1.85 19.54
C HIS A 111 -22.77 -3.35 19.52
N SER A 112 -22.57 -3.98 20.68
CA SER A 112 -22.18 -5.39 20.82
C SER A 112 -23.33 -6.41 20.72
N GLY A 113 -24.56 -5.93 20.50
CA GLY A 113 -25.77 -6.76 20.45
C GLY A 113 -26.18 -7.19 19.04
N VAL A 114 -27.46 -7.52 18.86
CA VAL A 114 -27.99 -8.00 17.57
C VAL A 114 -28.04 -6.86 16.57
N ILE A 115 -27.34 -7.04 15.45
CA ILE A 115 -27.39 -6.15 14.29
C ILE A 115 -28.39 -6.70 13.27
N SER A 116 -29.30 -5.85 12.80
CA SER A 116 -30.24 -6.19 11.73
C SER A 116 -30.17 -5.18 10.58
N ASN A 117 -30.80 -5.51 9.45
CA ASN A 117 -30.87 -4.67 8.24
C ASN A 117 -29.50 -4.11 7.81
N TYR A 118 -28.47 -4.94 7.93
CA TYR A 118 -27.11 -4.58 7.52
C TYR A 118 -27.00 -4.50 6.00
N ASN A 119 -26.40 -3.41 5.53
CA ASN A 119 -26.01 -3.24 4.13
C ASN A 119 -24.68 -2.49 4.08
N HIS A 120 -23.80 -2.89 3.17
CA HIS A 120 -22.51 -2.25 2.91
C HIS A 120 -22.29 -2.20 1.41
N SER A 121 -22.12 -0.99 0.86
CA SER A 121 -22.18 -0.77 -0.58
C SER A 121 -21.29 0.39 -1.01
N LEU A 122 -20.82 0.32 -2.26
CA LEU A 122 -20.09 1.37 -2.95
C LEU A 122 -20.91 1.83 -4.15
N ASP A 123 -21.22 3.11 -4.21
CA ASP A 123 -21.76 3.73 -5.43
C ASP A 123 -20.59 4.20 -6.31
N LEU A 124 -20.44 3.59 -7.48
CA LEU A 124 -19.37 3.92 -8.44
C LEU A 124 -19.61 5.24 -9.19
N ALA A 125 -20.84 5.75 -9.23
CA ALA A 125 -21.13 7.03 -9.86
C ALA A 125 -20.75 8.21 -8.95
N THR A 126 -20.93 8.05 -7.64
CA THR A 126 -20.63 9.10 -6.65
C THR A 126 -19.32 8.87 -5.88
N ALA A 127 -18.74 7.68 -5.98
CA ALA A 127 -17.58 7.23 -5.20
C ALA A 127 -17.82 7.29 -3.67
N ILE A 128 -19.07 7.08 -3.23
CA ILE A 128 -19.45 7.07 -1.82
C ILE A 128 -19.65 5.63 -1.35
N SER A 129 -18.90 5.25 -0.32
CA SER A 129 -19.16 4.04 0.47
C SER A 129 -20.27 4.33 1.48
N THR A 130 -21.21 3.40 1.63
CA THR A 130 -22.30 3.50 2.60
C THR A 130 -22.46 2.18 3.36
N THR A 131 -22.38 2.25 4.69
CA THR A 131 -22.77 1.17 5.60
C THR A 131 -24.00 1.59 6.39
N THR A 132 -25.07 0.81 6.33
CA THR A 132 -26.28 1.00 7.14
C THR A 132 -26.56 -0.22 7.98
N TYR A 133 -27.06 -0.03 9.19
CA TYR A 133 -27.48 -1.11 10.06
C TYR A 133 -28.45 -0.62 11.13
N VAL A 134 -29.15 -1.54 11.79
CA VAL A 134 -30.02 -1.25 12.93
C VAL A 134 -29.47 -1.92 14.19
N TYR A 135 -29.37 -1.13 15.27
CA TYR A 135 -28.99 -1.57 16.60
C TYR A 135 -30.00 -0.99 17.60
N GLU A 136 -30.58 -1.83 18.46
CA GLU A 136 -31.61 -1.44 19.46
C GLU A 136 -32.77 -0.60 18.87
N GLY A 137 -33.16 -0.87 17.63
CA GLY A 137 -34.24 -0.15 16.94
C GLY A 137 -33.84 1.18 16.30
N VAL A 138 -32.61 1.64 16.50
CA VAL A 138 -32.05 2.86 15.87
C VAL A 138 -31.33 2.49 14.58
N GLN A 139 -31.61 3.22 13.50
CA GLN A 139 -30.91 3.06 12.23
C GLN A 139 -29.66 3.95 12.20
N TYR A 140 -28.51 3.32 12.01
CA TYR A 140 -27.23 3.95 11.85
C TYR A 140 -26.80 3.94 10.39
N THR A 141 -26.16 5.03 9.96
CA THR A 141 -25.59 5.18 8.62
C THR A 141 -24.20 5.76 8.73
N ARG A 142 -23.23 5.12 8.08
CA ARG A 142 -21.86 5.59 7.91
C ARG A 142 -21.62 5.78 6.43
N THR A 143 -21.30 6.99 6.01
CA THR A 143 -20.85 7.26 4.64
C THR A 143 -19.38 7.67 4.62
N ALA A 144 -18.66 7.30 3.58
CA ALA A 144 -17.26 7.66 3.43
C ALA A 144 -16.90 7.93 1.96
N PHE A 145 -15.99 8.88 1.75
CA PHE A 145 -15.40 9.17 0.45
C PHE A 145 -14.00 9.78 0.62
N ALA A 146 -13.21 9.74 -0.45
CA ALA A 146 -11.90 10.41 -0.49
C ALA A 146 -12.00 11.65 -1.39
N SER A 147 -11.96 12.85 -0.80
CA SER A 147 -12.03 14.11 -1.52
C SER A 147 -10.71 14.42 -2.21
N HIS A 148 -10.74 14.52 -3.54
CA HIS A 148 -9.63 15.09 -4.31
C HIS A 148 -9.43 16.60 -4.05
N PRO A 149 -10.46 17.46 -4.15
CA PRO A 149 -10.26 18.90 -3.94
C PRO A 149 -9.81 19.26 -2.52
N ASP A 150 -10.28 18.53 -1.51
CA ASP A 150 -9.93 18.81 -0.11
C ASP A 150 -8.75 17.97 0.41
N ASN A 151 -8.24 17.04 -0.40
CA ASN A 151 -7.13 16.16 -0.06
C ASN A 151 -7.31 15.44 1.29
N ALA A 152 -8.52 14.90 1.53
CA ALA A 152 -8.90 14.25 2.78
C ALA A 152 -9.78 13.02 2.55
N ILE A 153 -9.72 12.06 3.47
CA ILE A 153 -10.73 11.01 3.60
C ILE A 153 -11.75 11.50 4.61
N VAL A 154 -13.03 11.48 4.23
CA VAL A 154 -14.13 11.97 5.04
C VAL A 154 -15.02 10.80 5.39
N ILE A 155 -15.33 10.67 6.69
CA ILE A 155 -16.28 9.69 7.21
C ILE A 155 -17.35 10.46 7.96
N ARG A 156 -18.61 10.24 7.59
CA ARG A 156 -19.76 10.81 8.26
C ARG A 156 -20.55 9.69 8.93
N MET A 157 -20.83 9.86 10.21
CA MET A 157 -21.73 8.99 10.97
C MET A 157 -23.03 9.74 11.24
N SER A 158 -24.15 9.06 11.09
CA SER A 158 -25.49 9.58 11.39
C SER A 158 -26.38 8.48 11.95
N ALA A 159 -27.35 8.87 12.78
CA ALA A 159 -28.42 8.00 13.27
C ALA A 159 -29.77 8.68 13.04
N ASN A 160 -30.85 7.90 12.96
CA ASN A 160 -32.22 8.42 12.84
C ASN A 160 -32.81 8.93 14.17
N THR A 161 -32.07 8.80 15.27
CA THR A 161 -32.42 9.30 16.60
C THR A 161 -31.34 10.25 17.09
N THR A 162 -31.76 11.38 17.68
CA THR A 162 -30.85 12.41 18.23
C THR A 162 -29.97 11.83 19.34
N GLU A 163 -28.76 12.38 19.51
CA GLU A 163 -27.81 12.00 20.59
C GLU A 163 -27.45 10.51 20.66
N SER A 164 -27.70 9.75 19.59
CA SER A 164 -27.51 8.29 19.56
C SER A 164 -26.14 7.85 19.04
N ILE A 165 -25.24 8.79 18.74
CA ILE A 165 -23.91 8.50 18.16
C ILE A 165 -22.87 8.65 19.26
N ALA A 166 -22.24 7.53 19.62
CA ALA A 166 -21.06 7.47 20.46
C ALA A 166 -20.08 6.47 19.86
N PHE A 167 -18.80 6.85 19.78
CA PHE A 167 -17.73 5.99 19.30
C PHE A 167 -16.39 6.46 19.84
N ASP A 168 -15.45 5.52 19.94
CA ASP A 168 -14.04 5.79 20.11
C ASP A 168 -13.33 5.67 18.76
N ALA A 169 -12.34 6.53 18.53
CA ALA A 169 -11.49 6.48 17.35
C ALA A 169 -10.02 6.44 17.75
N SER A 170 -9.27 5.50 17.17
CA SER A 170 -7.83 5.36 17.41
C SER A 170 -7.08 5.11 16.11
N PHE A 171 -5.81 5.52 16.09
CA PHE A 171 -4.93 5.31 14.95
C PHE A 171 -3.68 4.57 15.39
N GLU A 172 -3.33 3.53 14.65
CA GLU A 172 -2.11 2.75 14.82
C GLU A 172 -1.34 2.71 13.51
N THR A 173 -0.01 2.84 13.57
CA THR A 173 0.86 2.70 12.41
C THR A 173 1.98 1.71 12.70
N PRO A 174 2.36 0.83 11.74
CA PRO A 174 3.52 -0.03 11.89
C PRO A 174 4.84 0.75 11.83
N MET A 175 4.81 2.02 11.44
CA MET A 175 6.01 2.86 11.38
C MET A 175 6.48 3.22 12.79
N SER A 176 7.77 3.01 13.05
CA SER A 176 8.40 3.53 14.26
C SER A 176 8.31 5.06 14.27
N ALA A 177 8.15 5.65 15.46
CA ALA A 177 8.22 7.10 15.63
C ALA A 177 9.49 7.65 14.92
N PRO A 178 9.42 8.82 14.28
CA PRO A 178 10.52 9.32 13.46
C PRO A 178 11.81 9.38 14.28
N VAL A 179 12.74 8.47 13.98
CA VAL A 179 14.11 8.60 14.46
C VAL A 179 14.70 9.75 13.66
N ARG A 180 14.81 10.92 14.28
CA ARG A 180 15.46 12.09 13.71
C ARG A 180 16.89 11.69 13.35
N SER A 181 17.16 11.38 12.09
CA SER A 181 18.54 11.11 11.66
C SER A 181 19.31 12.42 11.76
N ILE A 182 20.20 12.48 12.74
CA ILE A 182 21.22 13.51 12.82
C ILE A 182 22.12 13.32 11.60
N GLY A 183 22.27 14.39 10.81
CA GLY A 183 22.67 14.33 9.41
C GLY A 183 24.03 13.69 9.12
N CYS A 184 24.16 13.19 7.89
CA CYS A 184 25.47 12.87 7.31
C CYS A 184 26.16 14.16 6.85
N SER A 185 27.12 14.62 7.63
CA SER A 185 28.13 15.57 7.17
C SER A 185 28.92 14.91 6.03
N HIS A 186 28.73 15.39 4.80
CA HIS A 186 29.66 15.09 3.71
C HIS A 186 30.90 15.95 3.94
N GLY A 187 31.96 15.32 4.43
CA GLY A 187 33.31 15.87 4.39
C GLY A 187 33.75 16.03 2.94
N ILE A 188 34.44 17.15 2.72
CA ILE A 188 34.99 17.68 1.46
C ILE A 188 35.91 16.65 0.77
#